data_AF-A0A2V7Y1Q8-F1
#
_entry.id   AF-A0A2V7Y1Q8-F1
#
_cell.length_a   1.000
_cell.length_b   1.000
_cell.length_c   1.000
_cell.angle_alpha   90.00
_cell.angle_beta   90.00
_cell.angle_gamma   90.00
#
_symmetry.space_group_name_H-M   'P 1'
#
loop_
_entity.id
_entity.type
_entity.pdbx_description
1 polymer ?
#
loop_
_entity_poly.entity_id
_entity_poly.type
_entity_poly.pdbx_seq_one_letter_code
_entity_poly.pdbx_strand_id
1 'polypeptide(L)'
;MKWRLAVCVLAWVCLGGVRARAEQPAPRDIWPQATAAVDAGDVDAATKKTTELTEVGKTYGVKTFPLYAESAAALARQANKRGNKVVADWANRTADLLDPTSPAVAFSKAEAASDQKNWAKAIPTAFRGYTNMFSEYRSRLLGRSDSLIVILMALTLTAVIFALVLCIRYGRAMAHDFREMLSARMGGGTVTVLAVALLFLPLFLWLSPMWLVFYWFIIFFSYAGVVERILIFIFALIIAAAPILLDLTAHWIAGVDGPVVMSAIASEEQGYYPEALKRLQELATLVPDSATIHLLLGNLQQQDGNEPDAAAHYRQSIELRDNAGAHVNLGNL
;
A
#
# COMPACT_ATOMS: atom_id res chain seq x y z
N MET A 1 -31.38 37.78 -37.01
CA MET A 1 -31.43 36.39 -37.51
C MET A 1 -30.08 35.66 -37.43
N LYS A 2 -28.95 36.29 -37.81
CA LYS A 2 -27.60 35.68 -37.77
C LYS A 2 -27.08 35.28 -36.38
N TRP A 3 -27.45 36.01 -35.32
CA TRP A 3 -27.00 35.72 -33.94
C TRP A 3 -27.67 34.48 -33.33
N ARG A 4 -28.94 34.22 -33.65
CA ARG A 4 -29.64 32.99 -33.21
C ARG A 4 -29.08 31.73 -33.88
N LEU A 5 -28.70 31.82 -35.15
CA LEU A 5 -28.02 30.73 -35.87
C LEU A 5 -26.63 30.43 -35.30
N ALA A 6 -25.86 31.45 -34.92
CA ALA A 6 -24.56 31.26 -34.29
C ALA A 6 -24.67 30.58 -32.90
N VAL A 7 -25.65 30.97 -32.09
CA VAL A 7 -25.93 30.33 -30.78
C VAL A 7 -26.41 28.90 -30.96
N CYS A 8 -27.27 28.61 -31.94
CA CYS A 8 -27.72 27.24 -32.22
C CYS A 8 -26.58 26.33 -32.72
N VAL A 9 -25.65 26.84 -33.54
CA VAL A 9 -24.49 26.06 -34.02
C VAL A 9 -23.49 25.82 -32.89
N LEU A 10 -23.21 26.82 -32.05
CA LEU A 10 -22.38 26.63 -30.84
C LEU A 10 -23.00 25.62 -29.88
N ALA A 11 -24.31 25.70 -29.63
CA ALA A 11 -25.02 24.72 -28.82
C ALA A 11 -24.94 23.31 -29.40
N TRP A 12 -25.02 23.16 -30.74
CA TRP A 12 -24.90 21.86 -31.41
C TRP A 12 -23.49 21.27 -31.34
N VAL A 13 -22.44 22.10 -31.44
CA VAL A 13 -21.04 21.65 -31.31
C VAL A 13 -20.73 21.23 -29.87
N CYS A 14 -21.19 21.99 -28.87
CA CYS A 14 -21.06 21.62 -27.46
C CYS A 14 -21.87 20.35 -27.12
N LEU A 15 -23.11 20.25 -27.60
CA LEU A 15 -23.94 19.05 -27.40
C LEU A 15 -23.37 17.82 -28.13
N GLY A 16 -22.71 18.00 -29.29
CA GLY A 16 -22.08 16.91 -30.04
C GLY A 16 -20.87 16.30 -29.33
N GLY A 17 -20.05 17.13 -28.67
CA GLY A 17 -18.91 16.66 -27.87
C GLY A 17 -19.33 15.83 -26.65
N VAL A 18 -20.32 16.30 -25.89
CA VAL A 18 -20.90 15.60 -24.74
C VAL A 18 -21.56 14.28 -25.17
N ARG A 19 -22.29 14.27 -26.29
CA ARG A 19 -22.95 13.06 -26.80
C ARG A 19 -21.97 11.98 -27.26
N ALA A 20 -20.83 12.38 -27.84
CA ALA A 20 -19.77 11.45 -28.24
C ALA A 20 -19.04 10.80 -27.05
N ARG A 21 -19.05 11.45 -25.87
CA ARG A 21 -18.41 10.97 -24.64
C ARG A 21 -19.34 10.09 -23.80
N ALA A 22 -20.65 10.31 -23.90
CA ALA A 22 -21.69 9.52 -23.24
C ALA A 22 -21.91 8.11 -23.83
N GLU A 23 -21.43 7.83 -25.04
CA GLU A 23 -21.52 6.51 -25.69
C GLU A 23 -20.29 5.61 -25.45
N GLN A 24 -19.24 6.13 -24.82
CA GLN A 24 -18.03 5.36 -24.54
C GLN A 24 -18.23 4.46 -23.29
N PRO A 25 -17.76 3.21 -23.32
CA PRO A 25 -17.89 2.30 -22.18
C PRO A 25 -17.07 2.80 -20.99
N ALA A 26 -17.57 2.59 -19.78
CA ALA A 26 -16.84 2.96 -18.58
C ALA A 26 -15.53 2.15 -18.49
N PRO A 27 -14.43 2.74 -17.96
CA PRO A 27 -13.17 2.01 -17.82
C PRO A 27 -13.28 0.67 -17.08
N ARG A 28 -14.19 0.58 -16.09
CA ARG A 28 -14.52 -0.67 -15.36
C ARG A 28 -15.01 -1.81 -16.24
N ASP A 29 -15.64 -1.53 -17.37
CA ASP A 29 -16.25 -2.53 -18.23
C ASP A 29 -15.25 -3.05 -19.28
N ILE A 30 -14.18 -2.29 -19.55
CA ILE A 30 -13.18 -2.62 -20.58
C ILE A 30 -12.13 -3.60 -20.02
N TRP A 31 -11.64 -3.38 -18.80
CA TRP A 31 -10.58 -4.22 -18.22
C TRP A 31 -10.94 -5.71 -18.15
N PRO A 32 -12.15 -6.12 -17.69
CA PRO A 32 -12.56 -7.53 -17.69
C PRO A 32 -12.59 -8.17 -19.09
N GLN A 33 -12.87 -7.39 -20.13
CA GLN A 33 -12.86 -7.88 -21.51
C GLN A 33 -11.42 -8.19 -21.97
N ALA A 34 -10.45 -7.34 -21.58
CA ALA A 34 -9.05 -7.58 -21.87
C ALA A 34 -8.54 -8.87 -21.20
N THR A 35 -8.85 -9.07 -19.91
CA THR A 35 -8.45 -10.28 -19.18
C THR A 35 -9.15 -11.53 -19.73
N ALA A 36 -10.44 -11.45 -20.06
CA ALA A 36 -11.17 -12.57 -20.65
C ALA A 36 -10.63 -12.97 -22.03
N ALA A 37 -10.21 -12.01 -22.86
CA ALA A 37 -9.58 -12.29 -24.14
C ALA A 37 -8.24 -13.04 -23.96
N VAL A 38 -7.43 -12.67 -22.97
CA VAL A 38 -6.20 -13.40 -22.64
C VAL A 38 -6.48 -14.80 -22.13
N ASP A 39 -7.49 -14.98 -21.27
CA ASP A 39 -7.87 -16.31 -20.77
C ASP A 39 -8.36 -17.22 -21.91
N ALA A 40 -8.98 -16.64 -22.95
CA ALA A 40 -9.33 -17.34 -24.19
C ALA A 40 -8.14 -17.59 -25.14
N GLY A 41 -6.96 -17.07 -24.82
CA GLY A 41 -5.74 -17.20 -25.64
C GLY A 41 -5.59 -16.15 -26.74
N ASP A 42 -6.48 -15.16 -26.83
CA ASP A 42 -6.45 -14.08 -27.82
C ASP A 42 -5.76 -12.83 -27.24
N VAL A 43 -4.44 -12.84 -27.32
CA VAL A 43 -3.58 -11.75 -26.82
C VAL A 43 -3.70 -10.48 -27.68
N ASP A 44 -4.05 -10.61 -28.95
CA ASP A 44 -4.22 -9.46 -29.85
C ASP A 44 -5.50 -8.70 -29.52
N ALA A 45 -6.61 -9.39 -29.29
CA ALA A 45 -7.85 -8.79 -28.81
C ALA A 45 -7.65 -8.14 -27.43
N ALA A 46 -6.93 -8.81 -26.53
CA ALA A 46 -6.61 -8.23 -25.23
C ALA A 46 -5.77 -6.95 -25.34
N THR A 47 -4.78 -6.92 -26.23
CA THR A 47 -3.95 -5.73 -26.48
C THR A 47 -4.81 -4.58 -27.00
N LYS A 48 -5.72 -4.83 -27.94
CA LYS A 48 -6.66 -3.82 -28.43
C LYS A 48 -7.52 -3.25 -27.30
N LYS A 49 -8.05 -4.11 -26.44
CA LYS A 49 -8.87 -3.70 -25.29
C LYS A 49 -8.10 -2.88 -24.26
N THR A 50 -6.85 -3.25 -23.97
CA THR A 50 -5.99 -2.43 -23.10
C THR A 50 -5.71 -1.06 -23.70
N THR A 51 -5.44 -0.97 -25.01
CA THR A 51 -5.25 0.33 -25.68
C THR A 51 -6.52 1.19 -25.62
N GLU A 52 -7.68 0.59 -25.93
CA GLU A 52 -9.00 1.22 -25.82
C GLU A 52 -9.21 1.78 -24.40
N LEU A 53 -8.89 1.00 -23.36
CA LEU A 53 -8.97 1.45 -21.97
C LEU A 53 -8.14 2.70 -21.70
N THR A 54 -6.91 2.78 -22.20
CA THR A 54 -6.07 3.98 -22.01
C THR A 54 -6.57 5.20 -22.79
N GLU A 55 -7.17 5.00 -23.96
CA GLU A 55 -7.75 6.08 -24.77
C GLU A 55 -9.03 6.64 -24.15
N VAL A 56 -9.91 5.74 -23.70
CA VAL A 56 -11.12 6.08 -22.95
C VAL A 56 -10.74 6.76 -21.63
N GLY A 57 -9.76 6.22 -20.91
CA GLY A 57 -9.22 6.82 -19.69
C GLY A 57 -8.77 8.26 -19.89
N LYS A 58 -7.95 8.52 -20.92
CA LYS A 58 -7.51 9.89 -21.26
C LYS A 58 -8.69 10.81 -21.55
N THR A 59 -9.72 10.28 -22.21
CA THR A 59 -10.94 11.02 -22.49
C THR A 59 -11.63 11.42 -21.19
N TYR A 60 -11.61 10.61 -20.14
CA TYR A 60 -12.18 10.95 -18.83
C TYR A 60 -11.21 11.63 -17.84
N GLY A 61 -10.02 12.02 -18.30
CA GLY A 61 -9.03 12.66 -17.44
C GLY A 61 -8.31 11.69 -16.50
N VAL A 62 -8.35 10.39 -16.78
CA VAL A 62 -7.59 9.34 -16.12
C VAL A 62 -6.27 9.14 -16.86
N LYS A 63 -5.14 9.18 -16.13
CA LYS A 63 -3.80 8.91 -16.65
C LYS A 63 -3.29 7.52 -16.32
N THR A 64 -3.63 7.01 -15.13
CA THR A 64 -3.11 5.74 -14.63
C THR A 64 -4.22 4.84 -14.13
N PHE A 65 -3.99 3.54 -14.18
CA PHE A 65 -4.91 2.51 -13.70
C PHE A 65 -4.19 1.57 -12.71
N PRO A 66 -3.89 2.03 -11.48
CA PRO A 66 -3.00 1.30 -10.57
C PRO A 66 -3.49 -0.11 -10.24
N LEU A 67 -4.78 -0.27 -9.94
CA LEU A 67 -5.38 -1.58 -9.64
C LEU A 67 -5.25 -2.55 -10.83
N TYR A 68 -5.47 -2.06 -12.04
CA TYR A 68 -5.39 -2.90 -13.25
C TYR A 68 -3.94 -3.24 -13.59
N ALA A 69 -3.02 -2.29 -13.42
CA ALA A 69 -1.59 -2.53 -13.58
C ALA A 69 -1.04 -3.57 -12.59
N GLU A 70 -1.44 -3.50 -11.31
CA GLU A 70 -1.11 -4.51 -10.30
C GLU A 70 -1.66 -5.89 -10.67
N SER A 71 -2.92 -5.95 -11.14
CA SER A 71 -3.52 -7.20 -11.58
C SER A 71 -2.81 -7.80 -12.80
N ALA A 72 -2.38 -6.97 -13.76
CA ALA A 72 -1.58 -7.38 -14.90
C ALA A 72 -0.19 -7.88 -14.48
N ALA A 73 0.48 -7.21 -13.54
CA ALA A 73 1.76 -7.66 -12.98
C ALA A 73 1.62 -9.01 -12.25
N ALA A 74 0.53 -9.22 -11.51
CA ALA A 74 0.23 -10.51 -10.89
C ALA A 74 0.01 -11.62 -11.94
N LEU A 75 -0.75 -11.33 -12.99
CA LEU A 75 -0.97 -12.24 -14.12
C LEU A 75 0.37 -12.60 -14.80
N ALA A 76 1.26 -11.63 -15.00
CA ALA A 76 2.57 -11.84 -15.60
C ALA A 76 3.41 -12.85 -14.80
N ARG A 77 3.48 -12.67 -13.47
CA ARG A 77 4.18 -13.61 -12.58
C ARG A 77 3.57 -15.01 -12.61
N GLN A 78 2.24 -15.10 -12.63
CA GLN A 78 1.55 -16.39 -12.72
C GLN A 78 1.81 -17.09 -14.07
N ALA A 79 1.78 -16.34 -15.18
CA ALA A 79 2.05 -16.85 -16.51
C ALA A 79 3.51 -17.31 -16.68
N ASN A 80 4.48 -16.57 -16.13
CA ASN A 80 5.89 -16.98 -16.09
C ASN A 80 6.07 -18.31 -15.36
N LYS A 81 5.45 -18.49 -14.19
CA LYS A 81 5.50 -19.76 -13.43
C LYS A 81 4.89 -20.93 -14.20
N ARG A 82 3.90 -20.68 -15.05
CA ARG A 82 3.26 -21.67 -15.93
C ARG A 82 4.01 -21.89 -17.25
N GLY A 83 5.09 -21.16 -17.50
CA GLY A 83 5.84 -21.21 -18.76
C GLY A 83 5.14 -20.56 -19.95
N ASN A 84 4.03 -19.85 -19.75
CA ASN A 84 3.30 -19.16 -20.82
C ASN A 84 3.91 -17.77 -21.07
N LYS A 85 4.98 -17.74 -21.87
CA LYS A 85 5.72 -16.50 -22.18
C LYS A 85 4.87 -15.45 -22.90
N VAL A 86 3.98 -15.86 -23.79
CA VAL A 86 3.17 -14.92 -24.60
C VAL A 86 2.27 -14.09 -23.68
N VAL A 87 1.57 -14.75 -22.75
CA VAL A 87 0.72 -14.07 -21.78
C VAL A 87 1.55 -13.24 -20.80
N ALA A 88 2.70 -13.76 -20.35
CA ALA A 88 3.57 -13.02 -19.44
C ALA A 88 4.12 -11.72 -20.06
N ASP A 89 4.52 -11.77 -21.33
CA ASP A 89 5.04 -10.61 -22.06
C ASP A 89 3.95 -9.58 -22.35
N TRP A 90 2.72 -10.03 -22.66
CA TRP A 90 1.57 -9.14 -22.77
C TRP A 90 1.25 -8.48 -21.43
N ALA A 91 1.21 -9.26 -20.36
CA ALA A 91 0.82 -8.81 -19.03
C ALA A 91 1.83 -7.79 -18.47
N ASN A 92 3.14 -8.03 -18.64
CA ASN A 92 4.18 -7.07 -18.25
C ASN A 92 4.12 -5.76 -19.05
N ARG A 93 3.80 -5.82 -20.36
CA ARG A 93 3.62 -4.62 -21.19
C ARG A 93 2.37 -3.85 -20.81
N THR A 94 1.27 -4.55 -20.58
CA THR A 94 0.00 -3.99 -20.13
C THR A 94 0.15 -3.32 -18.77
N ALA A 95 0.83 -3.97 -17.83
CA ALA A 95 1.10 -3.41 -16.51
C ALA A 95 1.84 -2.06 -16.60
N ASP A 96 2.87 -1.98 -17.44
CA ASP A 96 3.63 -0.75 -17.68
C ASP A 96 2.85 0.34 -18.42
N LEU A 97 1.99 -0.06 -19.35
CA LEU A 97 1.14 0.85 -20.10
C LEU A 97 0.09 1.50 -19.19
N LEU A 98 -0.45 0.73 -18.24
CA LEU A 98 -1.50 1.16 -17.33
C LEU A 98 -0.95 1.98 -16.16
N ASP A 99 0.23 1.61 -15.64
CA ASP A 99 0.90 2.36 -14.58
C ASP A 99 2.42 2.11 -14.60
N PRO A 100 3.20 3.00 -15.24
CA PRO A 100 4.65 2.87 -15.32
C PRO A 100 5.37 3.29 -14.02
N THR A 101 4.69 3.98 -13.12
CA THR A 101 5.24 4.42 -11.82
C THR A 101 4.95 3.44 -10.70
N SER A 102 4.05 2.49 -10.90
CA SER A 102 3.77 1.44 -9.92
C SER A 102 5.03 0.66 -9.49
N PRO A 103 5.28 0.54 -8.17
CA PRO A 103 6.35 -0.30 -7.63
C PRO A 103 6.17 -1.78 -8.00
N ALA A 104 4.93 -2.29 -7.99
CA ALA A 104 4.62 -3.68 -8.29
C ALA A 104 5.01 -4.05 -9.72
N VAL A 105 4.78 -3.14 -10.67
CA VAL A 105 5.15 -3.31 -12.08
C VAL A 105 6.67 -3.36 -12.24
N ALA A 106 7.41 -2.48 -11.56
CA ALA A 106 8.86 -2.49 -11.57
C ALA A 106 9.43 -3.79 -10.99
N PHE A 107 8.89 -4.29 -9.87
CA PHE A 107 9.34 -5.56 -9.29
C PHE A 107 9.01 -6.76 -10.18
N SER A 108 7.83 -6.81 -10.81
CA SER A 108 7.48 -7.87 -11.77
C SER A 108 8.44 -7.91 -12.96
N LYS A 109 8.83 -6.75 -13.49
CA LYS A 109 9.82 -6.65 -14.56
C LYS A 109 11.21 -7.09 -14.12
N ALA A 110 11.61 -6.73 -12.90
CA ALA A 110 12.89 -7.17 -12.35
C ALA A 110 12.95 -8.69 -12.17
N GLU A 111 11.85 -9.30 -11.69
CA GLU A 111 11.70 -10.76 -11.58
C GLU A 111 11.80 -11.43 -12.95
N ALA A 112 11.06 -10.93 -13.95
CA ALA A 112 11.12 -11.46 -15.31
C ALA A 112 12.54 -11.35 -15.94
N ALA A 113 13.28 -10.28 -15.65
CA ALA A 113 14.67 -10.14 -16.08
C ALA A 113 15.62 -11.09 -15.33
N SER A 114 15.36 -11.34 -14.04
CA SER A 114 16.12 -12.29 -13.21
C SER A 114 15.93 -13.72 -13.69
N ASP A 115 14.70 -14.13 -14.04
CA ASP A 115 14.39 -15.44 -14.61
C ASP A 115 15.15 -15.71 -15.91
N GLN A 116 15.39 -14.65 -16.69
CA GLN A 116 16.20 -14.70 -17.92
C GLN A 116 17.72 -14.63 -17.65
N LYS A 117 18.14 -14.67 -16.39
CA LYS A 117 19.53 -14.48 -15.93
C LYS A 117 20.14 -13.14 -16.35
N ASN A 118 19.31 -12.15 -16.68
CA ASN A 118 19.74 -10.83 -17.11
C ASN A 118 19.86 -9.87 -15.91
N TRP A 119 20.86 -10.13 -15.08
CA TRP A 119 21.12 -9.36 -13.86
C TRP A 119 21.44 -7.88 -14.13
N ALA A 120 22.02 -7.58 -15.29
CA ALA A 120 22.31 -6.21 -15.72
C ALA A 120 21.03 -5.36 -15.88
N LYS A 121 19.89 -5.98 -16.22
CA LYS A 121 18.58 -5.31 -16.24
C LYS A 121 17.81 -5.49 -14.94
N ALA A 122 17.87 -6.67 -14.31
CA ALA A 122 17.10 -6.98 -13.11
C ALA A 122 17.43 -6.04 -11.93
N ILE A 123 18.71 -5.81 -11.65
CA ILE A 123 19.16 -4.98 -10.51
C ILE A 123 18.70 -3.52 -10.62
N PRO A 124 18.98 -2.79 -11.72
CA PRO A 124 18.53 -1.39 -11.82
C PRO A 124 17.00 -1.28 -11.87
N THR A 125 16.29 -2.25 -12.46
CA THR A 125 14.82 -2.26 -12.45
C THR A 125 14.25 -2.52 -11.06
N ALA A 126 14.86 -3.41 -10.27
CA ALA A 126 14.49 -3.62 -8.86
C ALA A 126 14.73 -2.35 -8.04
N PHE A 127 15.88 -1.68 -8.23
CA PHE A 127 16.18 -0.41 -7.59
C PHE A 127 15.14 0.67 -7.95
N ARG A 128 14.72 0.73 -9.22
CA ARG A 128 13.62 1.60 -9.65
C ARG A 128 12.31 1.30 -8.91
N GLY A 129 12.00 0.03 -8.66
CA GLY A 129 10.84 -0.35 -7.84
C GLY A 129 10.90 0.24 -6.42
N TYR A 130 12.07 0.18 -5.78
CA TYR A 130 12.26 0.83 -4.47
C TYR A 130 12.13 2.35 -4.55
N THR A 131 12.71 3.01 -5.57
CA THR A 131 12.57 4.46 -5.72
C THR A 131 11.13 4.88 -6.03
N ASN A 132 10.41 4.08 -6.80
CA ASN A 132 9.00 4.30 -7.15
C ASN A 132 8.08 4.18 -5.92
N MET A 133 8.47 3.37 -4.93
CA MET A 133 7.78 3.32 -3.63
C MET A 133 7.77 4.70 -2.95
N PHE A 134 8.69 5.58 -3.33
CA PHE A 134 8.76 6.97 -2.89
C PHE A 134 8.33 7.98 -3.96
N SER A 135 7.70 7.60 -5.08
CA SER A 135 7.31 8.55 -6.15
C SER A 135 5.85 8.99 -6.10
N GLU A 136 4.89 8.09 -5.88
CA GLU A 136 3.46 8.43 -5.78
C GLU A 136 3.08 8.81 -4.35
N TYR A 137 2.08 9.66 -4.16
CA TYR A 137 1.67 10.11 -2.83
C TYR A 137 1.14 8.94 -1.98
N ARG A 138 0.29 8.10 -2.57
CA ARG A 138 -0.21 6.88 -1.93
C ARG A 138 0.93 5.92 -1.58
N SER A 139 1.80 5.63 -2.55
CA SER A 139 2.95 4.73 -2.36
C SER A 139 3.97 5.30 -1.36
N ARG A 140 4.19 6.62 -1.31
CA ARG A 140 5.05 7.29 -0.32
C ARG A 140 4.51 7.16 1.10
N LEU A 141 3.21 7.36 1.29
CA LEU A 141 2.57 7.29 2.61
C LEU A 141 2.56 5.87 3.15
N LEU A 142 2.14 4.91 2.32
CA LEU A 142 2.16 3.48 2.68
C LEU A 142 3.60 2.99 2.83
N GLY A 143 4.48 3.31 1.88
CA GLY A 143 5.88 2.88 1.87
C GLY A 143 6.70 3.40 3.04
N ARG A 144 6.45 4.62 3.54
CA ARG A 144 7.08 5.12 4.77
C ARG A 144 6.69 4.28 5.98
N SER A 145 5.41 3.96 6.08
CA SER A 145 4.85 3.20 7.20
C SER A 145 5.33 1.75 7.17
N ASP A 146 5.25 1.10 6.00
CA ASP A 146 5.75 -0.25 5.78
C ASP A 146 7.26 -0.35 6.06
N SER A 147 8.05 0.63 5.60
CA SER A 147 9.49 0.66 5.88
C SER A 147 9.78 0.77 7.38
N LEU A 148 9.02 1.61 8.10
CA LEU A 148 9.18 1.75 9.55
C LEU A 148 8.86 0.44 10.26
N ILE A 149 7.76 -0.23 9.89
CA ILE A 149 7.36 -1.52 10.46
C ILE A 149 8.45 -2.58 10.20
N VAL A 150 8.98 -2.65 8.97
CA VAL A 150 10.04 -3.61 8.61
C VAL A 150 11.33 -3.34 9.39
N ILE A 151 11.75 -2.07 9.49
CA ILE A 151 12.94 -1.68 10.27
C ILE A 151 12.74 -2.04 11.74
N LEU A 152 11.57 -1.73 12.28
CA LEU A 152 11.24 -2.00 13.67
C LEU A 152 11.26 -3.51 13.94
N MET A 153 10.64 -4.30 13.07
CA MET A 153 10.64 -5.77 13.13
C MET A 153 12.07 -6.33 13.10
N ALA A 154 12.91 -5.84 12.19
CA ALA A 154 14.30 -6.25 12.07
C ALA A 154 15.12 -5.90 13.34
N LEU A 155 14.90 -4.72 13.92
CA LEU A 155 15.55 -4.31 15.17
C LEU A 155 15.10 -5.14 16.37
N THR A 156 13.80 -5.44 16.50
CA THR A 156 13.30 -6.36 17.53
C THR A 156 13.87 -7.76 17.36
N LEU A 157 13.94 -8.29 16.13
CA LEU A 157 14.54 -9.60 15.87
C LEU A 157 16.02 -9.62 16.28
N THR A 158 16.75 -8.54 15.98
CA THR A 158 18.15 -8.39 16.37
C THR A 158 18.29 -8.36 17.89
N ALA A 159 17.40 -7.65 18.60
CA ALA A 159 17.39 -7.62 20.06
C ALA A 159 17.11 -9.00 20.68
N VAL A 160 16.19 -9.78 20.09
CA VAL A 160 15.90 -11.16 20.53
C VAL A 160 17.13 -12.05 20.34
N ILE A 161 17.78 -11.99 19.16
CA ILE A 161 19.01 -12.75 18.89
C ILE A 161 20.10 -12.36 19.89
N PHE A 162 20.29 -11.07 20.13
CA PHE A 162 21.25 -10.57 21.09
C PHE A 162 20.96 -11.05 22.52
N ALA A 163 19.70 -11.04 22.95
CA ALA A 163 19.30 -11.58 24.25
C ALA A 163 19.56 -13.09 24.37
N LEU A 164 19.35 -13.86 23.31
CA LEU A 164 19.70 -15.28 23.25
C LEU A 164 21.21 -15.49 23.37
N VAL A 165 22.03 -14.67 22.71
CA VAL A 165 23.49 -14.71 22.84
C VAL A 165 23.93 -14.42 24.27
N LEU A 166 23.37 -13.39 24.92
CA LEU A 166 23.62 -13.11 26.34
C LEU A 166 23.23 -14.29 27.23
N CYS A 167 22.07 -14.90 26.98
CA CYS A 167 21.62 -16.08 27.71
C CYS A 167 22.58 -17.27 27.57
N ILE A 168 23.08 -17.55 26.36
CA ILE A 168 24.03 -18.65 26.13
C ILE A 168 25.38 -18.34 26.79
N ARG A 169 25.85 -17.10 26.69
CA ARG A 169 27.16 -16.67 27.20
C ARG A 169 27.19 -16.58 28.73
N TYR A 170 26.19 -15.95 29.33
CA TYR A 170 26.15 -15.62 30.76
C TYR A 170 25.20 -16.49 31.57
N GLY A 171 24.31 -17.27 30.94
CA GLY A 171 23.34 -18.10 31.66
C GLY A 171 23.97 -19.11 32.61
N ARG A 172 25.11 -19.71 32.25
CA ARG A 172 25.85 -20.62 33.14
C ARG A 172 26.49 -19.89 34.32
N ALA A 173 27.08 -18.72 34.09
CA ALA A 173 27.68 -17.90 35.13
C ALA A 173 26.63 -17.41 36.13
N MET A 174 25.51 -16.88 35.63
CA MET A 174 24.38 -16.47 36.46
C MET A 174 23.82 -17.65 37.27
N ALA A 175 23.61 -18.82 36.65
CA ALA A 175 23.10 -19.99 37.35
C ALA A 175 24.07 -20.50 38.43
N HIS A 176 25.39 -20.31 38.24
CA HIS A 176 26.40 -20.64 39.23
C HIS A 176 26.31 -19.68 40.44
N ASP A 177 26.33 -18.37 40.21
CA ASP A 177 26.26 -17.37 41.28
C ASP A 177 24.94 -17.46 42.06
N PHE A 178 23.84 -17.71 41.35
CA PHE A 178 22.54 -17.93 41.99
C PHE A 178 22.54 -19.19 42.85
N ARG A 179 23.19 -20.28 42.37
CA ARG A 179 23.36 -21.50 43.16
C ARG A 179 24.20 -21.23 44.39
N GLU A 180 25.29 -20.48 44.27
CA GLU A 180 26.15 -20.14 45.40
C GLU A 180 25.37 -19.36 46.46
N MET A 181 24.59 -18.36 46.05
CA MET A 181 23.74 -17.57 46.94
C MET A 181 22.66 -18.41 47.67
N LEU A 182 22.10 -19.42 47.00
CA LEU A 182 21.08 -20.32 47.58
C LEU A 182 21.64 -21.55 48.30
N SER A 183 22.89 -21.92 48.03
CA SER A 183 23.53 -23.09 48.65
C SER A 183 23.66 -22.97 50.17
N ALA A 184 23.66 -21.73 50.69
CA ALA A 184 23.61 -21.44 52.12
C ALA A 184 22.31 -21.92 52.80
N ARG A 185 21.23 -22.17 52.05
CA ARG A 185 19.90 -22.52 52.58
C ARG A 185 19.33 -23.83 52.03
N MET A 186 19.75 -24.26 50.84
CA MET A 186 19.21 -25.43 50.15
C MET A 186 20.33 -26.21 49.46
N GLY A 187 20.45 -27.51 49.74
CA GLY A 187 21.41 -28.40 49.09
C GLY A 187 20.82 -29.19 47.93
N GLY A 188 21.63 -29.50 46.92
CA GLY A 188 21.35 -30.53 45.91
C GLY A 188 20.78 -30.05 44.56
N GLY A 189 20.25 -31.01 43.78
CA GLY A 189 19.80 -30.82 42.38
C GLY A 189 18.65 -29.83 42.19
N THR A 190 17.82 -29.62 43.22
CA THR A 190 16.68 -28.69 43.23
C THR A 190 17.08 -27.25 42.91
N VAL A 191 18.27 -26.82 43.35
CA VAL A 191 18.77 -25.46 43.09
C VAL A 191 19.05 -25.23 41.60
N THR A 192 19.45 -26.27 40.87
CA THR A 192 19.65 -26.21 39.41
C THR A 192 18.33 -25.97 38.69
N VAL A 193 17.28 -26.68 39.10
CA VAL A 193 15.94 -26.52 38.52
C VAL A 193 15.42 -25.12 38.82
N LEU A 194 15.64 -24.61 40.04
CA LEU A 194 15.24 -23.27 40.43
C LEU A 194 15.98 -22.18 39.64
N ALA A 195 17.27 -22.35 39.36
CA ALA A 195 18.06 -21.42 38.55
C ALA A 195 17.57 -21.36 37.10
N VAL A 196 17.22 -22.51 36.51
CA VAL A 196 16.63 -22.57 35.17
C VAL A 196 15.22 -21.96 35.18
N ALA A 197 14.41 -22.26 36.18
CA ALA A 197 13.08 -21.68 36.34
C ALA A 197 13.13 -20.15 36.46
N LEU A 198 14.13 -19.62 37.19
CA LEU A 198 14.37 -18.18 37.31
C LEU A 198 14.69 -17.56 35.95
N LEU A 199 15.51 -18.21 35.12
CA LEU A 199 15.87 -17.70 33.80
C LEU A 199 14.66 -17.55 32.87
N PHE A 200 13.65 -18.39 33.04
CA PHE A 200 12.40 -18.37 32.27
C PHE A 200 11.20 -17.86 33.09
N LEU A 201 11.44 -17.17 34.21
CA LEU A 201 10.39 -16.72 35.14
C LEU A 201 9.22 -15.99 34.45
N PRO A 202 9.45 -15.06 33.49
CA PRO A 202 8.35 -14.39 32.80
C PRO A 202 7.39 -15.33 32.06
N LEU A 203 7.87 -16.44 31.51
CA LEU A 203 7.01 -17.43 30.85
C LEU A 203 6.10 -18.15 31.85
N PHE A 204 6.60 -18.45 33.06
CA PHE A 204 5.81 -19.07 34.12
C PHE A 204 4.74 -18.14 34.69
N LEU A 205 4.96 -16.83 34.61
CA LEU A 205 4.01 -15.79 35.02
C LEU A 205 2.99 -15.44 33.94
N TRP A 206 2.97 -16.17 32.81
CA TRP A 206 2.13 -15.89 31.64
C TRP A 206 2.32 -14.47 31.08
N LEU A 207 3.51 -13.89 31.28
CA LEU A 207 3.88 -12.65 30.62
C LEU A 207 4.19 -12.94 29.16
N SER A 208 3.86 -11.99 28.28
CA SER A 208 4.19 -12.05 26.86
C SER A 208 5.70 -12.33 26.66
N PRO A 209 6.10 -13.08 25.60
CA PRO A 209 7.51 -13.35 25.30
C PRO A 209 8.40 -12.10 25.24
N MET A 210 7.83 -10.92 24.99
CA MET A 210 8.56 -9.65 25.02
C MET A 210 9.18 -9.36 26.39
N TRP A 211 8.49 -9.70 27.47
CA TRP A 211 8.96 -9.50 28.84
C TRP A 211 10.14 -10.39 29.19
N LEU A 212 10.28 -11.55 28.54
CA LEU A 212 11.44 -12.42 28.71
C LEU A 212 12.72 -11.73 28.23
N VAL A 213 12.65 -11.00 27.11
CA VAL A 213 13.80 -10.25 26.57
C VAL A 213 14.23 -9.14 27.53
N PHE A 214 13.28 -8.34 28.03
CA PHE A 214 13.58 -7.32 29.03
C PHE A 214 14.14 -7.90 30.32
N TYR A 215 13.56 -9.01 30.77
CA TYR A 215 14.03 -9.71 31.95
C TYR A 215 15.47 -10.21 31.78
N TRP A 216 15.80 -10.81 30.64
CA TRP A 216 17.16 -11.22 30.31
C TRP A 216 18.14 -10.04 30.26
N PHE A 217 17.72 -8.92 29.68
CA PHE A 217 18.51 -7.70 29.70
C PHE A 217 18.82 -7.22 31.12
N ILE A 218 17.87 -7.32 32.06
CA ILE A 218 18.07 -6.92 33.45
C ILE A 218 19.02 -7.89 34.18
N ILE A 219 18.76 -9.21 34.13
CA ILE A 219 19.56 -10.19 34.88
C ILE A 219 20.99 -10.31 34.36
N PHE A 220 21.19 -10.15 33.04
CA PHE A 220 22.53 -10.22 32.43
C PHE A 220 23.26 -8.88 32.43
N PHE A 221 22.60 -7.79 32.83
CA PHE A 221 23.21 -6.45 32.84
C PHE A 221 24.47 -6.37 33.70
N SER A 222 24.46 -7.02 34.88
CA SER A 222 25.61 -7.05 35.79
C SER A 222 26.81 -7.79 35.18
N TYR A 223 26.56 -8.85 34.41
CA TYR A 223 27.56 -9.70 33.75
C TYR A 223 28.07 -9.12 32.43
N ALA A 224 27.27 -8.28 31.79
CA ALA A 224 27.57 -7.67 30.50
C ALA A 224 28.75 -6.67 30.59
N GLY A 225 29.59 -6.65 29.56
CA GLY A 225 30.62 -5.64 29.37
C GLY A 225 30.04 -4.26 29.01
N VAL A 226 30.88 -3.23 28.97
CA VAL A 226 30.43 -1.83 28.72
C VAL A 226 29.63 -1.69 27.42
N VAL A 227 30.12 -2.30 26.32
CA VAL A 227 29.45 -2.25 25.01
C VAL A 227 28.11 -2.99 25.05
N GLU A 228 28.07 -4.17 25.68
CA GLU A 228 26.84 -4.97 25.80
C GLU A 228 25.80 -4.24 26.65
N ARG A 229 26.19 -3.55 27.71
CA ARG A 229 25.30 -2.71 28.52
C ARG A 229 24.69 -1.56 27.72
N ILE A 230 25.48 -0.90 26.88
CA ILE A 230 24.98 0.14 25.96
C ILE A 230 23.96 -0.46 24.98
N LEU A 231 24.27 -1.61 24.38
CA LEU A 231 23.36 -2.30 23.48
C LEU A 231 22.06 -2.74 24.17
N ILE A 232 22.16 -3.24 25.41
CA ILE A 232 20.99 -3.56 26.24
C ILE A 232 20.09 -2.33 26.39
N PHE A 233 20.63 -1.16 26.74
CA PHE A 233 19.84 0.06 26.86
C PHE A 233 19.18 0.47 25.54
N ILE A 234 19.92 0.45 24.43
CA ILE A 234 19.41 0.82 23.11
C ILE A 234 18.27 -0.12 22.70
N PHE A 235 18.47 -1.45 22.80
CA PHE A 235 17.45 -2.41 22.42
C PHE A 235 16.24 -2.37 23.36
N ALA A 236 16.45 -2.19 24.68
CA ALA A 236 15.35 -2.01 25.62
C ALA A 236 14.49 -0.78 25.26
N LEU A 237 15.12 0.34 24.91
CA LEU A 237 14.42 1.55 24.49
C LEU A 237 13.62 1.33 23.19
N ILE A 238 14.23 0.69 22.19
CA ILE A 238 13.57 0.38 20.91
C ILE A 238 12.34 -0.50 21.15
N ILE A 239 12.47 -1.56 21.95
CA ILE A 239 11.36 -2.45 22.28
C ILE A 239 10.27 -1.71 23.04
N ALA A 240 10.62 -0.85 24.01
CA ALA A 240 9.65 -0.10 24.79
C ALA A 240 8.91 0.95 23.92
N ALA A 241 9.60 1.55 22.95
CA ALA A 241 9.02 2.51 22.01
C ALA A 241 8.21 1.85 20.90
N ALA A 242 8.45 0.58 20.60
CA ALA A 242 7.78 -0.17 19.54
C ALA A 242 6.25 -0.09 19.55
N PRO A 243 5.53 -0.41 20.64
CA PRO A 243 4.07 -0.34 20.63
C PRO A 243 3.55 1.08 20.35
N ILE A 244 4.23 2.11 20.85
CA ILE A 244 3.87 3.51 20.63
C ILE A 244 4.09 3.89 19.17
N LEU A 245 5.25 3.54 18.60
CA LEU A 245 5.56 3.79 17.20
C LEU A 245 4.58 3.07 16.27
N LEU A 246 4.25 1.82 16.57
CA LEU A 246 3.28 1.04 15.82
C LEU A 246 1.87 1.64 15.90
N ASP A 247 1.42 2.04 17.09
CA ASP A 247 0.10 2.66 17.28
C ASP A 247 -0.01 4.00 16.56
N LEU A 248 1.04 4.84 16.64
CA LEU A 248 1.12 6.07 15.88
C LEU A 248 1.02 5.77 14.38
N THR A 249 1.82 4.84 13.85
CA THR A 249 1.72 4.48 12.43
C THR A 249 0.35 3.95 12.05
N ALA A 250 -0.29 3.14 12.89
CA ALA A 250 -1.62 2.61 12.63
C ALA A 250 -2.66 3.73 12.50
N HIS A 251 -2.62 4.73 13.38
CA HIS A 251 -3.51 5.89 13.30
C HIS A 251 -3.28 6.73 12.05
N TRP A 252 -2.02 6.93 11.64
CA TRP A 252 -1.70 7.65 10.41
C TRP A 252 -2.17 6.89 9.16
N ILE A 253 -1.97 5.57 9.10
CA ILE A 253 -2.39 4.72 7.99
C ILE A 253 -3.91 4.62 7.90
N ALA A 254 -4.61 4.52 9.04
CA ALA A 254 -6.07 4.39 9.07
C ALA A 254 -6.81 5.55 8.37
N GLY A 255 -6.21 6.73 8.32
CA GLY A 255 -6.76 7.87 7.55
C GLY A 255 -6.51 7.78 6.04
N VAL A 256 -5.44 7.11 5.60
CA VAL A 256 -5.03 7.05 4.18
C VAL A 256 -5.99 6.21 3.35
N ASP A 257 -6.47 5.09 3.89
CA ASP A 257 -7.51 4.25 3.25
C ASP A 257 -8.93 4.81 3.44
N GLY A 258 -9.05 5.99 4.05
CA GLY A 258 -10.32 6.68 4.21
C GLY A 258 -10.91 7.04 2.84
N PRO A 259 -12.23 6.89 2.65
CA PRO A 259 -12.90 7.19 1.37
C PRO A 259 -12.55 8.57 0.83
N VAL A 260 -12.54 9.60 1.68
CA VAL A 260 -12.23 10.99 1.28
C VAL A 260 -10.80 11.13 0.77
N VAL A 261 -9.82 10.54 1.47
CA VAL A 261 -8.40 10.64 1.10
C VAL A 261 -8.15 9.89 -0.20
N MET A 262 -8.68 8.67 -0.32
CA MET A 262 -8.53 7.88 -1.55
C MET A 262 -9.15 8.59 -2.76
N SER A 263 -10.35 9.19 -2.61
CA SER A 263 -10.98 9.97 -3.68
C SER A 263 -10.21 11.25 -4.04
N ALA A 264 -9.61 11.91 -3.05
CA ALA A 264 -8.76 13.08 -3.28
C ALA A 264 -7.50 12.71 -4.06
N ILE A 265 -6.82 11.63 -3.65
CA ILE A 265 -5.64 11.09 -4.35
C ILE A 265 -6.01 10.68 -5.78
N ALA A 266 -7.11 9.95 -5.97
CA ALA A 266 -7.62 9.57 -7.28
C ALA A 266 -7.80 10.78 -8.20
N SER A 267 -8.32 11.89 -7.65
CA SER A 267 -8.53 13.13 -8.39
C SER A 267 -7.21 13.85 -8.71
N GLU A 268 -6.30 13.98 -7.74
CA GLU A 268 -5.04 14.71 -7.88
C GLU A 268 -4.06 13.98 -8.80
N GLU A 269 -3.91 12.67 -8.61
CA GLU A 269 -3.01 11.82 -9.40
C GLU A 269 -3.63 11.36 -10.72
N GLN A 270 -4.92 11.66 -10.94
CA GLN A 270 -5.68 11.20 -12.12
C GLN A 270 -5.63 9.67 -12.27
N GLY A 271 -5.63 8.96 -11.14
CA GLY A 271 -5.66 7.51 -11.08
C GLY A 271 -7.08 6.98 -10.98
N TYR A 272 -7.38 5.89 -11.69
CA TYR A 272 -8.70 5.26 -11.62
C TYR A 272 -8.80 4.27 -10.46
N TYR A 273 -9.64 4.61 -9.47
CA TYR A 273 -9.89 3.80 -8.28
C TYR A 273 -11.38 3.50 -8.12
N PRO A 274 -11.90 2.40 -8.70
CA PRO A 274 -13.34 2.10 -8.69
C PRO A 274 -13.90 1.89 -7.28
N GLU A 275 -13.08 1.38 -6.35
CA GLU A 275 -13.48 1.24 -4.94
C GLU A 275 -13.69 2.59 -4.23
N ALA A 276 -12.93 3.62 -4.62
CA ALA A 276 -13.06 4.95 -4.02
C ALA A 276 -14.44 5.54 -4.26
N LEU A 277 -15.01 5.32 -5.46
CA LEU A 277 -16.35 5.78 -5.81
C LEU A 277 -17.38 5.11 -4.90
N LYS A 278 -17.34 3.78 -4.78
CA LYS A 278 -18.29 3.02 -3.93
C LYS A 278 -18.22 3.46 -2.47
N ARG A 279 -17.01 3.53 -1.89
CA ARG A 279 -16.86 3.91 -0.47
C ARG A 279 -17.24 5.37 -0.21
N LEU A 280 -16.98 6.27 -1.17
CA LEU A 280 -17.37 7.67 -1.03
C LEU A 280 -18.90 7.85 -1.18
N GLN A 281 -19.56 7.05 -2.01
CA GLN A 281 -21.02 7.02 -2.09
C GLN A 281 -21.64 6.56 -0.76
N GLU A 282 -21.11 5.49 -0.16
CA GLU A 282 -21.51 5.05 1.18
C GLU A 282 -21.32 6.17 2.23
N LEU A 283 -20.19 6.86 2.21
CA LEU A 283 -19.95 8.00 3.11
C LEU A 283 -20.94 9.15 2.88
N ALA A 284 -21.29 9.45 1.62
CA ALA A 284 -22.25 10.50 1.29
C ALA A 284 -23.65 10.21 1.86
N THR A 285 -24.02 8.94 2.05
CA THR A 285 -25.28 8.59 2.75
C THR A 285 -25.26 8.95 4.24
N LEU A 286 -24.09 8.93 4.86
CA LEU A 286 -23.90 9.26 6.27
C LEU A 286 -23.70 10.75 6.50
N VAL A 287 -23.10 11.45 5.53
CA VAL A 287 -22.79 12.88 5.59
C VAL A 287 -23.26 13.57 4.30
N PRO A 288 -24.59 13.73 4.11
CA PRO A 288 -25.16 14.25 2.86
C PRO A 288 -24.86 15.73 2.62
N ASP A 289 -24.63 16.52 3.67
CA ASP A 289 -24.49 17.99 3.56
C ASP A 289 -23.03 18.45 3.42
N SER A 290 -22.18 17.63 2.77
CA SER A 290 -20.76 17.94 2.59
C SER A 290 -20.43 18.32 1.15
N ALA A 291 -20.19 19.62 0.92
CA ALA A 291 -19.78 20.13 -0.39
C ALA A 291 -18.51 19.46 -0.93
N THR A 292 -17.56 19.12 -0.05
CA THR A 292 -16.31 18.43 -0.42
C THR A 292 -16.58 17.01 -0.90
N ILE A 293 -17.47 16.27 -0.24
CA ILE A 293 -17.84 14.90 -0.66
C ILE A 293 -18.50 14.94 -2.04
N HIS A 294 -19.40 15.90 -2.28
CA HIS A 294 -20.03 16.07 -3.59
C HIS A 294 -19.04 16.48 -4.69
N LEU A 295 -18.04 17.33 -4.39
CA LEU A 295 -16.98 17.63 -5.34
C LEU A 295 -16.20 16.36 -5.72
N LEU A 296 -15.78 15.58 -4.72
CA LEU A 296 -15.00 14.36 -4.94
C LEU A 296 -15.82 13.27 -5.65
N LEU A 297 -17.10 13.10 -5.33
CA LEU A 297 -17.99 12.21 -6.06
C LEU A 297 -18.13 12.62 -7.52
N GLY A 298 -18.25 13.92 -7.79
CA GLY A 298 -18.29 14.42 -9.17
C GLY A 298 -17.03 14.06 -9.96
N ASN A 299 -15.86 14.25 -9.36
CA ASN A 299 -14.57 13.88 -9.98
C ASN A 299 -14.51 12.39 -10.29
N LEU A 300 -14.90 11.54 -9.33
CA LEU A 300 -14.86 10.09 -9.49
C LEU A 300 -15.88 9.59 -10.52
N GLN A 301 -17.09 10.17 -10.56
CA GLN A 301 -18.09 9.85 -11.58
C GLN A 301 -17.61 10.27 -12.97
N GLN A 302 -16.92 11.40 -13.09
CA GLN A 302 -16.30 11.82 -14.35
C GLN A 302 -15.23 10.81 -14.80
N GLN A 303 -14.34 10.38 -13.90
CA GLN A 303 -13.32 9.36 -14.20
C GLN A 303 -13.94 8.02 -14.60
N ASP A 304 -15.13 7.72 -14.09
CA ASP A 304 -15.91 6.53 -14.38
C ASP A 304 -16.77 6.66 -15.65
N GLY A 305 -16.72 7.81 -16.32
CA GLY A 305 -17.44 8.11 -17.56
C GLY A 305 -18.89 8.53 -17.39
N ASN A 306 -19.36 8.68 -16.15
CA ASN A 306 -20.72 9.07 -15.82
C ASN A 306 -20.86 10.60 -15.66
N GLU A 307 -20.76 11.31 -16.77
CA GLU A 307 -20.87 12.77 -16.82
C GLU A 307 -22.20 13.33 -16.24
N PRO A 308 -23.37 12.71 -16.45
CA PRO A 308 -24.63 13.19 -15.86
C PRO A 308 -24.58 13.23 -14.33
N ASP A 309 -24.12 12.15 -13.70
CA ASP A 309 -24.00 12.09 -12.23
C ASP A 309 -22.88 13.00 -11.74
N ALA A 310 -21.79 13.13 -12.50
CA ALA A 310 -20.73 14.09 -12.19
C ALA A 310 -21.26 15.53 -12.12
N ALA A 311 -22.02 15.95 -13.14
CA ALA A 311 -22.62 17.27 -13.20
C ALA A 311 -23.63 17.50 -12.05
N ALA A 312 -24.42 16.49 -11.70
CA ALA A 312 -25.36 16.57 -10.58
C ALA A 312 -24.63 16.82 -9.24
N HIS A 313 -23.55 16.06 -8.98
CA HIS A 313 -22.77 16.24 -7.77
C HIS A 313 -21.98 17.55 -7.75
N TYR A 314 -21.45 18.03 -8.87
CA TYR A 314 -20.83 19.36 -8.91
C TYR A 314 -21.83 20.47 -8.58
N ARG A 315 -23.06 20.40 -9.10
CA ARG A 315 -24.12 21.37 -8.75
C ARG A 315 -24.46 21.32 -7.27
N GLN A 316 -24.62 20.12 -6.70
CA GLN A 316 -24.90 19.97 -5.27
C GLN A 316 -23.74 20.50 -4.39
N SER A 317 -22.50 20.32 -4.82
CA SER A 317 -21.33 20.92 -4.17
C SER A 317 -21.42 22.45 -4.15
N ILE A 318 -21.75 23.07 -5.29
CA ILE A 318 -21.93 24.52 -5.45
C ILE A 318 -23.08 25.08 -4.60
N GLU A 319 -24.20 24.34 -4.53
CA GLU A 319 -25.36 24.73 -3.73
C GLU A 319 -25.07 24.71 -2.22
N LEU A 320 -24.32 23.70 -1.75
CA LEU A 320 -23.93 23.59 -0.35
C LEU A 320 -22.89 24.65 0.04
N ARG A 321 -21.92 24.91 -0.85
CA ARG A 321 -20.94 25.99 -0.71
C ARG A 321 -20.47 26.43 -2.08
N ASP A 322 -20.22 27.73 -2.24
CA ASP A 322 -19.62 28.27 -3.46
C ASP A 322 -18.19 27.73 -3.68
N ASN A 323 -18.10 26.56 -4.30
CA ASN A 323 -16.89 25.77 -4.46
C ASN A 323 -16.31 26.01 -5.84
N ALA A 324 -15.23 26.80 -5.89
CA ALA A 324 -14.55 27.14 -7.15
C ALA A 324 -14.13 25.90 -7.96
N GLY A 325 -13.70 24.81 -7.29
CA GLY A 325 -13.33 23.57 -7.97
C GLY A 325 -14.52 22.91 -8.67
N ALA A 326 -15.70 22.94 -8.05
CA ALA A 326 -16.92 22.39 -8.65
C ALA A 326 -17.38 23.21 -9.86
N HIS A 327 -17.26 24.54 -9.83
CA HIS A 327 -17.55 25.40 -10.98
C HIS A 327 -16.62 25.10 -12.17
N VAL A 328 -15.31 24.98 -11.90
CA VAL A 328 -14.31 24.66 -12.92
C VAL A 328 -14.61 23.29 -13.54
N ASN A 329 -14.86 22.28 -12.71
CA ASN A 329 -15.09 20.93 -13.22
C ASN A 329 -16.42 20.81 -13.96
N LEU A 330 -17.49 21.47 -13.49
CA LEU A 330 -18.76 21.54 -14.22
C LEU A 330 -18.62 22.25 -15.57
N GLY A 331 -17.75 23.25 -15.68
CA GLY A 331 -17.46 23.94 -16.95
C GLY A 331 -16.57 23.13 -17.90
N ASN A 332 -15.86 22.12 -17.41
CA ASN A 332 -15.01 21.23 -18.19
C ASN A 332 -15.73 19.98 -18.72
N LEU A 333 -16.94 19.68 -18.20
CA LEU A 333 -17.86 18.68 -18.74
C LEU A 333 -18.52 19.22 -20.01
#